data_AF-A0AAU9D9D7-F1
#
_entry.id   AF-A0AAU9D9D7-F1
#
_cell.length_a   1.000
_cell.length_b   1.000
_cell.length_c   1.000
_cell.angle_alpha   90.00
_cell.angle_beta   90.00
_cell.angle_gamma   90.00
#
_symmetry.space_group_name_H-M   'P 1'
#
loop_
_entity.id
_entity.type
_entity.pdbx_description
1 polymer ?
#
loop_
_entity_poly.entity_id
_entity_poly.type
_entity_poly.pdbx_seq_one_letter_code
_entity_poly.pdbx_strand_id
1 'polypeptide(L)'
;MLGTATTNLVNKQVSDFVKTIGIVMLLWIVSLVVGYFTGVVQEQTIQSMSRTIRLEVAKGLENMTPENYNSRPDSEYQALLQSNVTFLENNGFQSVYRMMRFVGNASFSLLALLFYDWRLFVLSILLSALLLFVPRTLSKYTKKGGKLISSGNSQLMNRVSEAIKGHQNLAALSAYSYFCALIDRGS
;
A
#
# COMPACT_ATOMS: atom_id res chain seq x y z
N MET A 1 -7.23 -33.68 -6.82
CA MET A 1 -7.68 -33.53 -8.22
C MET A 1 -6.53 -33.43 -9.21
N LEU A 2 -5.54 -32.53 -9.05
CA LEU A 2 -4.35 -32.55 -9.92
C LEU A 2 -3.45 -33.79 -9.70
N GLY A 3 -3.26 -34.22 -8.44
CA GLY A 3 -2.51 -35.45 -8.13
C GLY A 3 -3.18 -36.74 -8.62
N THR A 4 -4.51 -36.74 -8.78
CA THR A 4 -5.24 -37.87 -9.38
C THR A 4 -5.12 -37.85 -10.90
N ALA A 5 -5.10 -36.66 -11.53
CA ALA A 5 -4.86 -36.52 -12.97
C ALA A 5 -3.47 -37.04 -13.39
N THR A 6 -2.42 -36.73 -12.61
CA THR A 6 -1.06 -37.25 -12.87
C THR A 6 -0.97 -38.77 -12.71
N THR A 7 -1.65 -39.33 -11.71
CA THR A 7 -1.70 -40.78 -11.48
C THR A 7 -2.46 -41.51 -12.60
N ASN A 8 -3.54 -40.91 -13.11
CA ASN A 8 -4.35 -41.48 -14.19
C ASN A 8 -3.63 -41.42 -15.56
N LEU A 9 -2.79 -40.40 -15.78
CA LEU A 9 -1.95 -40.29 -16.98
C LEU A 9 -0.89 -41.42 -17.03
N VAL A 10 -0.29 -41.74 -15.87
CA VAL A 10 0.67 -42.85 -15.71
C VAL A 10 -0.01 -44.20 -15.96
N ASN A 11 -1.29 -44.35 -15.60
CA ASN A 11 -2.08 -45.57 -15.80
C ASN A 11 -2.77 -45.67 -17.18
N LYS A 12 -2.45 -44.80 -18.15
CA LYS A 12 -3.06 -44.73 -19.51
C LYS A 12 -4.60 -44.58 -19.55
N GLN A 13 -5.24 -44.14 -18.47
CA GLN A 13 -6.69 -43.92 -18.42
C GLN A 13 -7.06 -42.51 -18.93
N VAL A 14 -6.96 -42.32 -20.25
CA VAL A 14 -7.14 -41.02 -20.92
C VAL A 14 -8.52 -40.41 -20.67
N SER A 15 -9.58 -41.22 -20.58
CA SER A 15 -10.96 -40.75 -20.35
C SER A 15 -11.13 -40.03 -19.00
N ASP A 16 -10.61 -40.61 -17.92
CA ASP A 16 -10.73 -40.01 -16.58
C ASP A 16 -9.78 -38.81 -16.40
N PHE A 17 -8.66 -38.80 -17.13
CA PHE A 17 -7.81 -37.61 -17.23
C PHE A 17 -8.54 -36.43 -17.89
N VAL A 18 -9.17 -36.65 -19.05
CA VAL A 18 -9.91 -35.60 -19.78
C VAL A 18 -11.07 -35.07 -18.93
N LYS A 19 -11.83 -35.93 -18.24
CA LYS A 19 -12.88 -35.50 -17.30
C LYS A 19 -12.32 -34.64 -16.16
N THR A 20 -11.19 -35.05 -15.57
CA THR A 20 -10.57 -34.31 -14.47
C THR A 20 -10.08 -32.93 -14.92
N ILE A 21 -9.44 -32.85 -16.09
CA ILE A 21 -9.00 -31.58 -16.71
C ILE A 21 -10.21 -30.69 -17.01
N GLY A 22 -11.29 -31.25 -17.56
CA GLY A 22 -12.53 -30.53 -17.82
C GLY A 22 -13.14 -29.89 -16.56
N ILE A 23 -13.19 -30.64 -15.46
CA ILE A 23 -13.67 -30.15 -14.16
C ILE A 23 -12.77 -29.03 -13.63
N VAL A 24 -11.44 -29.19 -13.71
CA VAL A 24 -10.49 -28.17 -13.26
C VAL A 24 -10.65 -26.88 -14.08
N MET A 25 -10.77 -26.97 -15.41
CA MET A 25 -11.00 -25.80 -16.26
C MET A 25 -12.32 -25.10 -15.93
N LEU A 26 -13.38 -25.85 -15.68
CA LEU A 26 -14.67 -25.28 -15.29
C LEU A 26 -14.59 -24.55 -13.94
N LEU A 27 -13.90 -25.13 -12.95
CA LEU A 27 -13.64 -24.47 -11.67
C LEU A 27 -12.85 -23.17 -11.83
N TRP A 28 -11.87 -23.15 -12.75
CA TRP A 28 -11.12 -21.93 -13.07
C TRP A 28 -12.01 -20.84 -13.66
N ILE A 29 -12.89 -21.18 -14.61
CA ILE A 29 -13.83 -20.23 -15.21
C ILE A 29 -14.77 -19.66 -14.13
N VAL A 30 -15.34 -20.52 -13.28
CA VAL A 30 -16.20 -20.10 -12.16
C VAL A 30 -15.43 -19.17 -11.23
N SER A 31 -14.18 -19.49 -10.88
CA SER A 31 -13.35 -18.64 -10.02
C SER A 31 -13.07 -17.27 -10.65
N LEU A 32 -12.91 -17.17 -11.96
CA LEU A 32 -12.72 -15.89 -12.66
C LEU A 32 -13.99 -15.03 -12.58
N VAL A 33 -15.15 -15.63 -12.84
CA VAL A 33 -16.45 -14.94 -12.78
C VAL A 33 -16.71 -14.42 -11.37
N VAL A 34 -16.53 -15.26 -10.35
CA VAL A 34 -16.67 -14.86 -8.94
C VAL A 34 -15.66 -13.77 -8.59
N GLY A 35 -14.41 -13.89 -9.06
CA GLY A 35 -13.37 -12.89 -8.88
C GLY A 35 -13.73 -11.51 -9.43
N TYR A 36 -14.40 -11.48 -10.59
CA TYR A 36 -14.89 -10.24 -11.20
C TYR A 36 -16.01 -9.59 -10.37
N PHE A 37 -17.04 -10.36 -10.01
CA PHE A 37 -18.17 -9.82 -9.22
C PHE A 37 -17.73 -9.34 -7.85
N THR A 38 -16.85 -10.09 -7.18
CA THR A 38 -16.30 -9.67 -5.88
C THR A 38 -15.52 -8.35 -5.98
N GLY A 39 -14.78 -8.13 -7.08
CA GLY A 39 -14.12 -6.86 -7.36
C GLY A 39 -15.11 -5.71 -7.52
N VAL A 40 -16.16 -5.90 -8.33
CA VAL A 40 -17.20 -4.87 -8.55
C VAL A 40 -17.92 -4.50 -7.25
N VAL A 41 -18.33 -5.50 -6.46
CA VAL A 41 -19.00 -5.27 -5.18
C VAL A 41 -18.08 -4.58 -4.17
N GLN A 42 -16.80 -4.93 -4.15
CA GLN A 42 -15.80 -4.26 -3.30
C GLN A 42 -15.69 -2.78 -3.67
N GLU A 43 -15.49 -2.44 -4.94
CA GLU A 43 -15.38 -1.04 -5.39
C GLU A 43 -16.66 -0.24 -5.10
N GLN A 44 -17.84 -0.82 -5.34
CA GLN A 44 -19.10 -0.18 -5.02
C GLN A 44 -19.25 0.12 -3.52
N THR A 45 -18.84 -0.82 -2.67
CA THR A 45 -18.92 -0.65 -1.22
C THR A 45 -17.96 0.44 -0.74
N ILE A 46 -16.72 0.44 -1.26
CA ILE A 46 -15.71 1.45 -0.94
C ILE A 46 -16.19 2.84 -1.35
N GLN A 47 -16.71 3.01 -2.57
CA GLN A 47 -17.24 4.29 -3.04
C GLN A 47 -18.46 4.76 -2.22
N SER A 48 -19.33 3.83 -1.81
CA SER A 48 -20.46 4.12 -0.92
C SER A 48 -19.98 4.66 0.43
N MET A 49 -18.98 4.02 1.04
CA MET A 49 -18.35 4.49 2.28
C MET A 49 -17.72 5.87 2.11
N SER A 50 -16.94 6.08 1.03
CA SER A 50 -16.34 7.37 0.71
C SER A 50 -17.38 8.48 0.56
N ARG A 51 -18.51 8.19 -0.10
CA ARG A 51 -19.62 9.15 -0.24
C ARG A 51 -20.23 9.50 1.11
N THR A 52 -20.51 8.51 1.96
CA THR A 52 -21.05 8.73 3.30
C THR A 52 -20.14 9.63 4.14
N ILE A 53 -18.84 9.36 4.14
CA ILE A 53 -17.86 10.19 4.87
C ILE A 53 -17.85 11.63 4.34
N ARG A 54 -17.87 11.84 3.02
CA ARG A 54 -17.94 13.21 2.45
C ARG A 54 -19.21 13.94 2.87
N LEU A 55 -20.35 13.23 2.92
CA LEU A 55 -21.62 13.79 3.39
C LEU A 55 -21.59 14.14 4.87
N GLU A 56 -20.98 13.30 5.71
CA GLU A 56 -20.81 13.57 7.14
C GLU A 56 -19.90 14.77 7.39
N VAL A 57 -18.79 14.87 6.66
CA VAL A 57 -17.89 16.03 6.71
C VAL A 57 -18.63 17.30 6.29
N ALA A 58 -19.39 17.27 5.18
CA ALA A 58 -20.15 18.41 4.70
C ALA A 58 -21.21 18.87 5.72
N LYS A 59 -21.96 17.93 6.33
CA LYS A 59 -22.90 18.24 7.41
C LYS A 59 -22.20 18.80 8.64
N GLY A 60 -21.01 18.31 8.96
CA GLY A 60 -20.20 18.85 10.05
C GLY A 60 -19.82 20.32 9.82
N LEU A 61 -19.49 20.68 8.58
CA LEU A 61 -19.18 22.06 8.19
C LEU A 61 -20.41 22.97 8.25
N GLU A 62 -21.57 22.49 7.80
CA GLU A 62 -22.83 23.24 7.85
C GLU A 62 -23.25 23.58 9.30
N ASN A 63 -23.00 22.67 10.24
CA ASN A 63 -23.37 22.84 11.65
C ASN A 63 -22.28 23.54 12.49
N MET A 64 -21.15 23.95 11.89
CA MET A 64 -20.10 24.65 12.62
C MET A 64 -20.47 26.12 12.88
N THR A 65 -20.21 26.59 14.09
CA THR A 65 -20.30 28.02 14.42
C THR A 65 -19.26 28.82 13.61
N PRO A 66 -19.53 30.09 13.25
CA PRO A 66 -18.60 30.92 12.46
C PRO A 66 -17.19 31.02 13.05
N GLU A 67 -17.08 31.05 14.39
CA GLU A 67 -15.81 31.14 15.11
C GLU A 67 -14.95 29.86 14.95
N ASN A 68 -15.60 28.69 14.90
CA ASN A 68 -14.94 27.41 14.68
C ASN A 68 -14.61 27.18 13.19
N TYR A 69 -15.44 27.69 12.27
CA TYR A 69 -15.18 27.63 10.84
C TYR A 69 -13.94 28.46 10.48
N ASN A 70 -13.83 29.69 11.00
CA ASN A 70 -12.70 30.58 10.76
C ASN A 70 -11.40 30.16 11.46
N SER A 71 -11.44 29.10 12.30
CA SER A 71 -10.25 28.58 12.99
C SER A 71 -9.27 27.85 12.05
N ARG A 72 -9.72 27.50 10.83
CA ARG A 72 -8.93 26.79 9.82
C ARG A 72 -9.12 27.44 8.44
N PRO A 73 -8.11 27.37 7.57
CA PRO A 73 -8.23 27.88 6.21
C PRO A 73 -9.17 27.03 5.36
N ASP A 74 -9.91 27.65 4.44
CA ASP A 74 -10.83 26.97 3.51
C ASP A 74 -10.17 25.83 2.72
N SER A 75 -8.87 25.96 2.43
CA SER A 75 -8.07 24.95 1.74
C SER A 75 -7.98 23.63 2.51
N GLU A 76 -8.04 23.65 3.85
CA GLU A 76 -8.00 22.45 4.67
C GLU A 76 -9.31 21.66 4.56
N TYR A 77 -10.45 22.34 4.52
CA TYR A 77 -11.76 21.72 4.31
C TYR A 77 -11.91 21.12 2.92
N GLN A 78 -11.41 21.81 1.88
CA GLN A 78 -11.35 21.28 0.52
C GLN A 78 -10.45 20.05 0.43
N ALA A 79 -9.28 20.08 1.09
CA ALA A 79 -8.39 18.94 1.16
C ALA A 79 -9.02 17.75 1.91
N LEU A 80 -9.82 18.01 2.96
CA LEU A 80 -10.54 16.97 3.70
C LEU A 80 -11.55 16.24 2.80
N LEU A 81 -12.37 16.99 2.05
CA LEU A 81 -13.40 16.44 1.17
C LEU A 81 -12.84 15.72 -0.07
N GLN A 82 -11.65 16.11 -0.53
CA GLN A 82 -11.04 15.56 -1.74
C GLN A 82 -9.90 14.59 -1.44
N SER A 83 -8.76 15.12 -1.02
CA SER A 83 -7.51 14.36 -0.92
C SER A 83 -7.55 13.32 0.20
N ASN A 84 -8.04 13.70 1.38
CA ASN A 84 -8.03 12.82 2.54
C ASN A 84 -8.98 11.62 2.39
N VAL A 85 -10.22 11.85 1.93
CA VAL A 85 -11.16 10.75 1.67
C VAL A 85 -10.62 9.83 0.57
N THR A 86 -10.05 10.38 -0.50
CA THR A 86 -9.45 9.59 -1.59
C THR A 86 -8.22 8.80 -1.12
N PHE A 87 -7.42 9.37 -0.20
CA PHE A 87 -6.32 8.67 0.44
C PHE A 87 -6.83 7.50 1.29
N LEU A 88 -7.89 7.71 2.07
CA LEU A 88 -8.52 6.68 2.91
C LEU A 88 -9.13 5.55 2.06
N GLU A 89 -9.74 5.88 0.93
CA GLU A 89 -10.24 4.93 -0.05
C GLU A 89 -9.12 4.03 -0.57
N ASN A 90 -8.06 4.63 -1.12
CA ASN A 90 -6.99 3.90 -1.79
C ASN A 90 -6.06 3.13 -0.83
N ASN A 91 -5.86 3.62 0.39
CA ASN A 91 -4.88 3.06 1.32
C ASN A 91 -5.50 2.45 2.58
N GLY A 92 -6.65 2.95 3.02
CA GLY A 92 -7.37 2.42 4.17
C GLY A 92 -8.29 1.28 3.77
N PHE A 93 -9.38 1.59 3.08
CA PHE A 93 -10.42 0.62 2.76
C PHE A 93 -9.93 -0.49 1.86
N GLN A 94 -9.20 -0.16 0.78
CA GLN A 94 -8.59 -1.16 -0.09
C GLN A 94 -7.64 -2.11 0.66
N SER A 95 -6.91 -1.61 1.66
CA SER A 95 -6.00 -2.42 2.47
C SER A 95 -6.78 -3.38 3.38
N VAL A 96 -7.84 -2.90 4.03
CA VAL A 96 -8.71 -3.73 4.87
C VAL A 96 -9.36 -4.86 4.06
N TYR A 97 -9.92 -4.55 2.89
CA TYR A 97 -10.49 -5.57 2.00
C TYR A 97 -9.44 -6.59 1.56
N ARG A 98 -8.22 -6.15 1.25
CA ARG A 98 -7.11 -7.03 0.89
C ARG A 98 -6.73 -7.97 2.04
N MET A 99 -6.69 -7.45 3.27
CA MET A 99 -6.44 -8.26 4.46
C MET A 99 -7.56 -9.27 4.72
N MET A 100 -8.82 -8.85 4.63
CA MET A 100 -9.97 -9.76 4.76
C MET A 100 -9.92 -10.87 3.72
N ARG A 101 -9.63 -10.54 2.46
CA ARG A 101 -9.51 -11.54 1.38
C ARG A 101 -8.36 -12.51 1.64
N PHE A 102 -7.22 -12.01 2.11
CA PHE A 102 -6.08 -12.85 2.46
C PHE A 102 -6.42 -13.81 3.60
N VAL A 103 -6.99 -13.31 4.70
CA VAL A 103 -7.37 -14.13 5.86
C VAL A 103 -8.48 -15.12 5.49
N GLY A 104 -9.47 -14.69 4.71
CA GLY A 104 -10.54 -15.54 4.20
C GLY A 104 -10.01 -16.69 3.35
N ASN A 105 -9.14 -16.38 2.37
CA ASN A 105 -8.51 -17.40 1.53
C ASN A 105 -7.63 -18.36 2.34
N ALA A 106 -6.85 -17.85 3.28
CA ALA A 106 -6.01 -18.67 4.15
C ALA A 106 -6.85 -19.62 5.01
N SER A 107 -7.94 -19.12 5.60
CA SER A 107 -8.86 -19.92 6.40
C SER A 107 -9.53 -21.01 5.56
N PHE A 108 -10.02 -20.67 4.37
CA PHE A 108 -10.65 -21.63 3.46
C PHE A 108 -9.66 -22.70 2.97
N SER A 109 -8.42 -22.29 2.71
CA SER A 109 -7.33 -23.18 2.29
C SER A 109 -6.93 -24.13 3.42
N LEU A 110 -6.79 -23.64 4.65
CA LEU A 110 -6.48 -24.45 5.83
C LEU A 110 -7.59 -25.47 6.12
N LEU A 111 -8.86 -25.06 6.01
CA LEU A 111 -10.01 -25.96 6.13
C LEU A 111 -9.98 -27.03 5.03
N ALA A 112 -9.72 -26.66 3.77
CA ALA A 112 -9.61 -27.61 2.68
C ALA A 112 -8.46 -28.63 2.89
N LEU A 113 -7.31 -28.17 3.41
CA LEU A 113 -6.19 -29.06 3.75
C LEU A 113 -6.56 -30.02 4.88
N LEU A 114 -7.31 -29.57 5.88
CA LEU A 114 -7.74 -30.41 7.00
C LEU A 114 -8.60 -31.59 6.52
N PHE A 115 -9.52 -31.35 5.58
CA PHE A 115 -10.34 -32.40 4.97
C PHE A 115 -9.55 -33.32 4.03
N TYR A 116 -8.46 -32.84 3.44
CA TYR A 116 -7.64 -33.63 2.52
C TYR A 116 -6.65 -34.54 3.27
N ASP A 117 -5.78 -33.97 4.13
CA ASP A 117 -4.77 -34.70 4.89
C ASP A 117 -4.25 -33.90 6.09
N TRP A 118 -4.39 -34.45 7.30
CA TRP A 118 -3.98 -33.75 8.54
C TRP A 118 -2.48 -33.43 8.63
N ARG A 119 -1.62 -34.23 7.97
CA ARG A 119 -0.16 -34.03 7.95
C ARG A 119 0.22 -32.78 7.16
N LEU A 120 -0.45 -32.57 6.02
CA LEU A 120 -0.24 -31.39 5.17
C LEU A 120 -0.72 -30.12 5.88
N PHE A 121 -1.80 -30.22 6.66
CA PHE A 121 -2.27 -29.13 7.51
C PHE A 121 -1.20 -28.70 8.53
N VAL A 122 -0.61 -29.63 9.28
CA VAL A 122 0.46 -29.33 10.25
C VAL A 122 1.69 -28.72 9.56
N LEU A 123 2.10 -29.28 8.41
CA LEU A 123 3.22 -28.75 7.64
C LEU A 123 2.95 -27.32 7.13
N SER A 124 1.73 -27.02 6.69
CA SER A 124 1.32 -25.70 6.23
C SER A 124 1.40 -24.64 7.33
N ILE A 125 0.96 -24.98 8.56
CA ILE A 125 1.08 -24.11 9.73
C ILE A 125 2.55 -23.82 10.06
N LEU A 126 3.41 -24.85 10.05
CA LEU A 126 4.85 -24.70 10.30
C LEU A 126 5.52 -23.79 9.26
N LEU A 127 5.20 -23.99 7.97
CA LEU A 127 5.74 -23.17 6.89
C LEU A 127 5.26 -21.71 6.97
N SER A 128 3.98 -21.51 7.30
CA SER A 128 3.39 -20.19 7.50
C SER A 128 4.05 -19.45 8.66
N ALA A 129 4.29 -20.14 9.79
CA ALA A 129 5.04 -19.59 10.91
C ALA A 129 6.47 -19.20 10.50
N LEU A 130 7.18 -20.07 9.78
CA LEU A 130 8.52 -19.79 9.27
C LEU A 130 8.52 -18.54 8.36
N LEU A 131 7.56 -18.42 7.45
CA LEU A 131 7.39 -17.26 6.57
C LEU A 131 7.08 -15.96 7.32
N LEU A 132 6.55 -16.00 8.54
CA LEU A 132 6.42 -14.83 9.41
C LEU A 132 7.74 -14.48 10.12
N PHE A 133 8.60 -15.46 10.40
CA PHE A 133 9.90 -15.26 11.03
C PHE A 133 10.96 -14.71 10.06
N VAL A 134 10.99 -15.17 8.81
CA VAL A 134 11.97 -14.75 7.77
C VAL A 134 11.96 -13.23 7.50
N PRO A 135 10.83 -12.57 7.20
CA PRO A 135 10.82 -11.12 6.97
C PRO A 135 11.07 -10.33 8.27
N ARG A 136 10.79 -10.91 9.45
CA ARG A 136 11.12 -10.28 10.74
C ARG A 136 12.62 -10.25 11.02
N THR A 137 13.38 -11.26 10.61
CA THR A 137 14.84 -11.23 10.71
C THR A 137 15.43 -10.31 9.65
N LEU A 138 14.99 -10.40 8.39
CA LEU A 138 15.43 -9.50 7.31
C LEU A 138 15.14 -8.03 7.61
N SER A 139 13.93 -7.69 8.05
CA SER A 139 13.55 -6.30 8.36
C SER A 139 14.38 -5.68 9.50
N LYS A 140 14.89 -6.48 10.44
CA LYS A 140 15.84 -5.99 11.46
C LYS A 140 17.17 -5.56 10.85
N TYR A 141 17.68 -6.31 9.87
CA TYR A 141 18.90 -5.95 9.14
C TYR A 141 18.67 -4.74 8.22
N THR A 142 17.56 -4.70 7.49
CA THR A 142 17.21 -3.57 6.61
C THR A 142 16.93 -2.28 7.40
N LYS A 143 16.31 -2.34 8.58
CA LYS A 143 16.11 -1.15 9.44
C LYS A 143 17.43 -0.57 9.97
N LYS A 144 18.43 -1.41 10.25
CA LYS A 144 19.79 -0.95 10.61
C LYS A 144 20.51 -0.31 9.42
N GLY A 145 20.49 -0.94 8.24
CA GLY A 145 21.09 -0.38 7.02
C GLY A 145 20.38 0.89 6.53
N GLY A 146 19.05 0.94 6.62
CA GLY A 146 18.24 2.10 6.27
C GLY A 146 18.50 3.31 7.18
N LYS A 147 18.75 3.10 8.48
CA LYS A 147 19.17 4.19 9.38
C LYS A 147 20.54 4.77 9.01
N LEU A 148 21.49 3.92 8.58
CA LEU A 148 22.81 4.36 8.13
C LEU A 148 22.74 5.17 6.83
N ILE A 149 21.97 4.69 5.83
CA ILE A 149 21.77 5.41 4.57
C ILE A 149 20.98 6.71 4.80
N SER A 150 19.92 6.67 5.61
CA SER A 150 19.15 7.87 5.94
C SER A 150 20.00 8.93 6.64
N SER A 151 20.83 8.53 7.62
CA SER A 151 21.75 9.46 8.30
C SER A 151 22.83 10.01 7.37
N GLY A 152 23.41 9.17 6.50
CA GLY A 152 24.36 9.62 5.48
C GLY A 152 23.73 10.58 4.47
N ASN A 153 22.49 10.33 4.06
CA ASN A 153 21.76 11.19 3.14
C ASN A 153 21.38 12.52 3.80
N SER A 154 21.04 12.53 5.09
CA SER A 154 20.84 13.77 5.87
C SER A 154 22.11 14.62 5.96
N GLN A 155 23.26 13.99 6.18
CA GLN A 155 24.54 14.69 6.24
C GLN A 155 24.95 15.28 4.88
N LEU A 156 24.74 14.55 3.79
CA LEU A 156 24.93 15.05 2.43
C LEU A 156 24.01 16.25 2.15
N MET A 157 22.74 16.18 2.52
CA MET A 157 21.80 17.27 2.31
C MET A 157 22.19 18.54 3.10
N ASN A 158 22.69 18.37 4.33
CA ASN A 158 23.21 19.48 5.12
C ASN A 158 24.46 20.11 4.47
N ARG A 159 25.40 19.30 3.99
CA ARG A 159 26.60 19.80 3.28
C ARG A 159 26.24 20.56 2.00
N VAL A 160 25.28 20.07 1.24
CA VAL A 160 24.77 20.75 0.04
C VAL A 160 24.08 22.07 0.40
N SER A 161 23.27 22.08 1.46
CA SER A 161 22.61 23.31 1.93
C SER A 161 23.61 24.36 2.44
N GLU A 162 24.65 23.95 3.16
CA GLU A 162 25.74 24.81 3.60
C GLU A 162 26.53 25.39 2.42
N ALA A 163 26.83 24.58 1.40
CA ALA A 163 27.53 25.04 0.20
C ALA A 163 26.70 26.07 -0.60
N ILE A 164 25.39 25.85 -0.74
CA ILE A 164 24.48 26.80 -1.40
C ILE A 164 24.41 28.12 -0.62
N LYS A 165 24.26 28.06 0.70
CA LYS A 165 24.25 29.25 1.57
C LYS A 165 25.58 30.00 1.52
N GLY A 166 26.70 29.29 1.52
CA GLY A 166 28.04 29.87 1.38
C GLY A 166 28.20 30.62 0.06
N HIS A 167 27.71 30.05 -1.06
CA HIS A 167 27.73 30.71 -2.35
C HIS A 167 26.87 31.99 -2.37
N GLN A 168 25.66 31.95 -1.80
CA GLN A 168 24.80 33.13 -1.69
C GLN A 168 25.44 34.24 -0.85
N ASN A 169 26.08 33.88 0.27
CA ASN A 169 26.76 34.85 1.13
C ASN A 169 27.98 35.47 0.44
N LEU A 170 28.76 34.69 -0.30
CA LEU A 170 29.91 35.20 -1.07
C LEU A 170 29.47 36.11 -2.22
N ALA A 171 28.38 35.77 -2.90
CA ALA A 171 27.79 36.61 -3.95
C ALA A 171 27.23 37.93 -3.38
N ALA A 172 26.62 37.89 -2.19
CA ALA A 172 26.16 39.09 -1.50
C ALA A 172 27.33 39.98 -1.05
N LEU A 173 28.41 39.39 -0.56
CA LEU A 173 29.62 40.12 -0.14
C LEU A 173 30.33 40.76 -1.33
N SER A 174 30.44 40.04 -2.46
CA SER A 174 31.05 40.58 -3.68
C SER A 174 30.20 41.71 -4.27
N ALA A 175 28.87 41.57 -4.28
CA ALA A 175 27.95 42.64 -4.69
C ALA A 175 28.06 43.88 -3.79
N TYR A 176 28.16 43.70 -2.47
CA TYR A 176 28.36 44.80 -1.51
C TYR A 176 29.69 45.51 -1.72
N SER A 177 30.79 44.76 -1.88
CA SER A 177 32.12 45.35 -2.12
C SER A 177 32.20 46.11 -3.45
N TYR A 178 31.51 45.62 -4.48
CA TYR A 178 31.40 46.31 -5.77
C TYR A 178 30.61 47.61 -5.65
N PHE A 179 29.53 47.62 -4.87
CA PHE A 179 28.72 48.81 -4.61
C PHE A 179 29.53 49.91 -3.90
N CYS A 180 30.31 49.55 -2.88
CA CYS A 180 31.23 50.48 -2.21
C CYS A 180 32.30 51.04 -3.16
N ALA A 181 32.92 50.19 -3.99
CA ALA A 181 33.93 50.62 -4.96
C ALA A 181 33.37 51.55 -6.05
N LEU A 182 32.07 51.43 -6.37
CA LEU A 182 31.40 52.30 -7.35
C LEU A 182 31.14 53.71 -6.79
N ILE A 183 30.80 53.80 -5.49
CA ILE A 183 30.62 55.08 -4.79
C ILE A 183 31.95 55.81 -4.65
N ASP A 184 33.04 55.08 -4.35
CA ASP A 184 34.39 55.65 -4.15
C ASP A 184 35.04 56.16 -5.46
N ARG A 185 34.59 55.64 -6.62
CA ARG A 185 35.02 56.11 -7.96
C ARG A 185 34.10 57.18 -8.56
N GLY A 186 32.98 57.47 -7.88
CA GLY A 186 31.97 58.44 -8.31
C GLY A 186 32.13 59.85 -7.72
N SER A 187 33.22 60.11 -6.99
CA SER A 187 33.62 61.43 -6.49
C SER A 187 34.81 62.00 -7.23
#